data_AF-A0A838YVB9-F1
#
_entry.id   AF-A0A838YVB9-F1
#
_cell.length_a   1.000
_cell.length_b   1.000
_cell.length_c   1.000
_cell.angle_alpha   90.00
_cell.angle_beta   90.00
_cell.angle_gamma   90.00
#
_symmetry.space_group_name_H-M   'P 1'
#
loop_
_entity.id
_entity.type
_entity.pdbx_description
1 polymer ?
#
loop_
_entity_poly.entity_id
_entity_poly.type
_entity_poly.pdbx_seq_one_letter_code
_entity_poly.pdbx_strand_id
1 'polypeptide(L)'
;MKKKLIISFILLLLVTLLQAQTSIYYLNNTPDIDGLADDWDMQKAKLFQSKAKNVYSVNQARYILGFDEQNLYGLFQITDRHLTDLALDKSGSPRLTFNDAIELYIDAKNNSRQIMDASDYQIIIDLNSNITVFRGGDRFLVQVDEALVPKDTITANFVIDVKTTHEGSLNNGRDIDNQYIIEFRLPWASLGVVPIEGEFFKMDICFNDADEFLDIKPLSEGDPIPHYSYESITGNTDFGYPDKWTKAKLVGHLSWWKKLNEKYGHYWWILSLIIILIFIPAIVYLSISNTNLRHIQPKSVEVDRKLGLIFSEEDKQKKQEINSEKAFVKNTRRFILQQLDNDITPADLASELGISIRQLQRIFKEELDITPNAFITTLKMEAAASMLQAEERNISEVAYAIGFSDPAYFAKVFKKYFRQSPKEYIKNKT
;
A
#
# COMPACT_ATOMS: atom_id res chain seq x y z
N MET A 1 30.73 13.97 -25.70
CA MET A 1 30.50 14.64 -24.39
C MET A 1 29.06 15.12 -24.17
N LYS A 2 28.43 15.84 -25.10
CA LYS A 2 27.08 16.43 -24.89
C LYS A 2 25.95 15.43 -24.58
N LYS A 3 25.94 14.23 -25.20
CA LYS A 3 24.90 13.20 -24.93
C LYS A 3 24.96 12.61 -23.51
N LYS A 4 26.16 12.39 -22.95
CA LYS A 4 26.31 11.91 -21.56
C LYS A 4 25.88 12.97 -20.54
N LEU A 5 26.14 14.25 -20.84
CA LEU A 5 25.72 15.37 -20.00
C LEU A 5 24.18 15.51 -19.99
N ILE A 6 23.53 15.36 -21.14
CA ILE A 6 22.06 15.41 -21.26
C ILE A 6 21.40 14.21 -20.55
N ILE A 7 21.94 13.00 -20.69
CA ILE A 7 21.43 11.82 -19.99
C ILE A 7 21.62 11.97 -18.47
N SER A 8 22.77 12.48 -18.02
CA SER A 8 23.03 12.74 -16.60
C SER A 8 22.12 13.85 -16.06
N PHE A 9 21.80 14.86 -16.85
CA PHE A 9 20.87 15.93 -16.47
C PHE A 9 19.42 15.45 -16.45
N ILE A 10 19.01 14.58 -17.38
CA ILE A 10 17.68 13.94 -17.40
C ILE A 10 17.54 12.95 -16.25
N LEU A 11 18.59 12.19 -15.90
CA LEU A 11 18.59 11.33 -14.71
C LEU A 11 18.50 12.15 -13.43
N LEU A 12 19.24 13.27 -13.35
CA LEU A 12 19.16 14.20 -12.22
C LEU A 12 17.78 14.87 -12.14
N LEU A 13 17.15 15.17 -13.28
CA LEU A 13 15.80 15.72 -13.37
C LEU A 13 14.73 14.68 -12.98
N LEU A 14 14.91 13.41 -13.36
CA LEU A 14 14.03 12.30 -12.97
C LEU A 14 14.18 11.95 -11.49
N VAL A 15 15.39 12.03 -10.95
CA VAL A 15 15.65 11.88 -9.50
C VAL A 15 15.07 13.05 -8.70
N THR A 16 15.02 14.25 -9.27
CA THR A 16 14.36 15.42 -8.64
C THR A 16 12.84 15.50 -8.87
N LEU A 17 12.30 14.74 -9.83
CA LEU A 17 10.86 14.60 -10.10
C LEU A 17 10.20 13.42 -9.36
N LEU A 18 10.96 12.58 -8.66
CA LEU A 18 10.40 11.84 -7.53
C LEU A 18 10.09 12.86 -6.44
N GLN A 19 8.85 13.36 -6.40
CA GLN A 19 8.30 13.97 -5.18
C GLN A 19 8.72 13.09 -4.00
N ALA A 20 9.32 13.67 -2.97
CA ALA A 20 9.90 13.00 -1.82
C ALA A 20 8.86 12.16 -1.07
N GLN A 21 8.54 10.98 -1.60
CA GLN A 21 7.51 10.12 -1.07
C GLN A 21 8.01 9.49 0.23
N THR A 22 7.22 9.61 1.30
CA THR A 22 7.49 8.93 2.54
C THR A 22 6.89 7.53 2.49
N SER A 23 7.72 6.50 2.63
CA SER A 23 7.24 5.13 2.77
C SER A 23 7.00 4.85 4.25
N ILE A 24 5.81 4.33 4.58
CA ILE A 24 5.44 3.83 5.89
C ILE A 24 5.34 2.31 5.75
N TYR A 25 6.16 1.59 6.49
CA TYR A 25 6.30 0.14 6.32
C TYR A 25 5.40 -0.63 7.27
N TYR A 26 4.87 -1.75 6.79
CA TYR A 26 4.08 -2.65 7.60
C TYR A 26 4.93 -3.26 8.71
N LEU A 27 4.46 -3.18 9.96
CA LEU A 27 5.14 -3.71 11.13
C LEU A 27 4.68 -5.13 11.42
N ASN A 28 5.64 -6.06 11.46
CA ASN A 28 5.34 -7.46 11.75
C ASN A 28 5.08 -7.74 13.23
N ASN A 29 5.56 -6.85 14.09
CA ASN A 29 5.40 -6.86 15.54
C ASN A 29 4.89 -5.46 15.92
N THR A 30 3.95 -5.41 16.86
CA THR A 30 3.46 -4.15 17.40
C THR A 30 4.48 -3.59 18.39
N PRO A 31 4.96 -2.34 18.22
CA PRO A 31 5.80 -1.68 19.22
C PRO A 31 5.04 -1.46 20.53
N ASP A 32 5.72 -1.58 21.67
CA ASP A 32 5.20 -1.07 22.94
C ASP A 32 5.33 0.46 22.96
N ILE A 33 4.33 1.17 23.48
CA ILE A 33 4.35 2.65 23.49
C ILE A 33 4.89 3.10 24.84
N ASP A 34 6.20 3.04 24.97
CA ASP A 34 6.93 3.32 26.21
C ASP A 34 7.91 4.51 26.09
N GLY A 35 8.03 5.07 24.88
CA GLY A 35 8.89 6.22 24.60
C GLY A 35 10.36 5.82 24.43
N LEU A 36 10.64 4.56 24.11
CA LEU A 36 11.97 4.03 23.82
C LEU A 36 12.08 3.57 22.36
N ALA A 37 13.31 3.51 21.85
CA ALA A 37 13.59 3.19 20.45
C ALA A 37 14.04 1.72 20.22
N ASP A 38 13.99 0.88 21.25
CA ASP A 38 14.51 -0.48 21.26
C ASP A 38 13.68 -1.46 20.40
N ASP A 39 12.38 -1.24 20.29
CA ASP A 39 11.48 -2.00 19.41
C ASP A 39 11.58 -1.59 17.93
N TRP A 40 12.34 -0.54 17.61
CA TRP A 40 12.43 0.05 16.28
C TRP A 40 13.76 -0.24 15.58
N ASP A 41 13.68 -0.57 14.29
CA ASP A 41 14.86 -0.68 13.43
C ASP A 41 15.36 0.72 13.03
N MET A 42 16.11 1.36 13.95
CA MET A 42 16.62 2.72 13.78
C MET A 42 17.61 2.88 12.61
N GLN A 43 18.08 1.80 11.98
CA GLN A 43 18.85 1.90 10.74
C GLN A 43 17.99 2.32 9.55
N LYS A 44 16.68 2.08 9.62
CA LYS A 44 15.69 2.52 8.61
C LYS A 44 15.10 3.89 8.92
N ALA A 45 15.43 4.49 10.06
CA ALA A 45 14.97 5.82 10.42
C ALA A 45 15.49 6.86 9.42
N LYS A 46 14.61 7.78 9.07
CA LYS A 46 14.94 8.94 8.25
C LYS A 46 15.58 10.01 9.12
N LEU A 47 16.53 10.75 8.54
CA LEU A 47 17.17 11.88 9.19
C LEU A 47 16.53 13.19 8.74
N PHE A 48 16.23 14.06 9.69
CA PHE A 48 15.88 15.45 9.51
C PHE A 48 16.93 16.33 10.21
N GLN A 49 17.27 17.43 9.56
CA GLN A 49 18.22 18.42 10.06
C GLN A 49 17.58 19.79 9.86
N SER A 50 17.24 20.46 10.97
CA SER A 50 16.72 21.82 10.94
C SER A 50 17.74 22.78 10.32
N LYS A 51 17.25 23.74 9.55
CA LYS A 51 18.04 24.84 8.96
C LYS A 51 17.70 26.18 9.61
N ALA A 52 17.05 26.15 10.77
CA ALA A 52 16.53 27.33 11.41
C ALA A 52 17.67 28.27 11.79
N LYS A 53 17.41 29.56 11.62
CA LYS A 53 18.40 30.62 11.91
C LYS A 53 18.02 31.48 13.10
N ASN A 54 16.80 31.31 13.62
CA ASN A 54 16.24 32.15 14.67
C ASN A 54 16.25 31.47 16.04
N VAL A 55 16.91 30.32 16.13
CA VAL A 55 17.08 29.45 17.29
C VAL A 55 18.57 29.40 17.66
N TYR A 56 18.87 29.12 18.93
CA TYR A 56 20.23 29.06 19.47
C TYR A 56 20.92 27.73 19.16
N SER A 57 20.15 26.64 19.18
CA SER A 57 20.54 25.30 18.80
C SER A 57 19.56 24.80 17.73
N VAL A 58 20.00 23.88 16.86
CA VAL A 58 19.13 23.40 15.79
C VAL A 58 18.84 21.93 16.02
N ASN A 59 17.56 21.59 16.00
CA ASN A 59 17.14 20.21 16.15
C ASN A 59 17.60 19.30 15.01
N GLN A 60 18.06 18.12 15.42
CA GLN A 60 18.28 16.97 14.55
C GLN A 60 17.32 15.88 14.95
N ALA A 61 16.57 15.31 14.00
CA ALA A 61 15.64 14.24 14.32
C ALA A 61 15.92 12.99 13.49
N ARG A 62 15.92 11.84 14.15
CA ARG A 62 15.74 10.54 13.49
C ARG A 62 14.32 10.09 13.71
N TYR A 63 13.60 9.80 12.63
CA TYR A 63 12.21 9.38 12.74
C TYR A 63 11.90 8.17 11.88
N ILE A 64 11.00 7.33 12.36
CA ILE A 64 10.52 6.15 11.66
C ILE A 64 9.02 6.04 11.84
N LEU A 65 8.33 5.68 10.76
CA LEU A 65 6.90 5.45 10.76
C LEU A 65 6.63 4.01 10.35
N GLY A 66 5.63 3.41 10.99
CA GLY A 66 5.17 2.07 10.68
C GLY A 66 3.67 1.94 10.78
N PHE A 67 3.09 0.87 10.28
CA PHE A 67 1.67 0.62 10.42
C PHE A 67 1.34 -0.86 10.53
N ASP A 68 0.18 -1.16 11.11
CA ASP A 68 -0.49 -2.45 11.00
C ASP A 68 -1.95 -2.25 10.52
N GLU A 69 -2.79 -3.28 10.62
CA GLU A 69 -4.20 -3.15 10.21
C GLU A 69 -5.03 -2.19 11.05
N GLN A 70 -4.61 -1.89 12.27
CA GLN A 70 -5.39 -1.13 13.26
C GLN A 70 -4.82 0.26 13.50
N ASN A 71 -3.50 0.43 13.43
CA ASN A 71 -2.83 1.64 13.85
C ASN A 71 -1.72 2.09 12.89
N LEU A 72 -1.53 3.40 12.87
CA LEU A 72 -0.31 4.07 12.45
C LEU A 72 0.58 4.25 13.68
N TYR A 73 1.88 4.02 13.53
CA TYR A 73 2.88 4.19 14.58
C TYR A 73 3.96 5.17 14.12
N GLY A 74 4.55 5.88 15.07
CA GLY A 74 5.70 6.72 14.80
C GLY A 74 6.61 6.82 16.02
N LEU A 75 7.91 6.84 15.75
CA LEU A 75 8.93 7.18 16.73
C LEU A 75 9.81 8.29 16.18
N PHE A 76 10.07 9.28 17.02
CA PHE A 76 10.89 10.44 16.75
C PHE A 76 11.91 10.54 17.87
N GLN A 77 13.19 10.43 17.53
CA GLN A 77 14.28 10.72 18.44
C GLN A 77 14.92 12.04 18.00
N ILE A 78 14.72 13.08 18.80
CA ILE A 78 15.18 14.43 18.52
C ILE A 78 16.36 14.73 19.43
N THR A 79 17.50 15.06 18.83
CA THR A 79 18.64 15.65 19.52
C THR A 79 18.42 17.14 19.59
N ASP A 80 18.36 17.63 20.81
CA ASP A 80 18.08 19.01 21.18
C ASP A 80 18.98 19.38 22.36
N ARG A 81 19.54 20.59 22.34
CA ARG A 81 20.44 21.07 23.39
C ARG A 81 19.71 21.86 24.47
N HIS A 82 18.45 22.24 24.26
CA HIS A 82 17.65 23.03 25.18
C HIS A 82 16.20 22.57 25.16
N LEU A 83 15.79 21.79 26.16
CA LEU A 83 14.43 21.27 26.25
C LEU A 83 13.48 22.30 26.89
N THR A 84 12.43 22.64 26.17
CA THR A 84 11.54 23.77 26.46
C THR A 84 10.08 23.33 26.57
N ASP A 85 9.49 23.56 27.74
CA ASP A 85 8.10 23.28 28.11
C ASP A 85 7.46 24.53 28.74
N LEU A 86 6.95 25.42 27.90
CA LEU A 86 6.45 26.74 28.31
C LEU A 86 4.94 26.84 28.29
N ALA A 87 4.28 25.98 27.54
CA ALA A 87 2.86 26.04 27.27
C ALA A 87 2.14 24.86 27.89
N LEU A 88 1.12 25.18 28.68
CA LEU A 88 0.09 24.20 29.01
C LEU A 88 -0.96 24.19 27.90
N ASP A 89 -1.47 23.00 27.58
CA ASP A 89 -2.69 22.92 26.79
C ASP A 89 -3.84 23.57 27.58
N LYS A 90 -4.57 24.48 26.92
CA LYS A 90 -5.71 25.20 27.50
C LYS A 90 -6.91 25.02 26.59
N SER A 91 -8.03 24.60 27.16
CA SER A 91 -9.29 24.48 26.45
C SER A 91 -9.65 25.82 25.77
N GLY A 92 -9.69 25.82 24.43
CA GLY A 92 -9.99 27.00 23.61
C GLY A 92 -8.78 27.86 23.18
N SER A 93 -7.59 27.63 23.76
CA SER A 93 -6.32 28.24 23.31
C SER A 93 -5.18 27.24 23.51
N PRO A 94 -5.16 26.12 22.78
CA PRO A 94 -4.03 25.21 22.79
C PRO A 94 -2.73 25.90 22.39
N ARG A 95 -1.67 25.68 23.17
CA ARG A 95 -0.37 26.38 23.03
C ARG A 95 0.82 25.44 22.91
N LEU A 96 0.60 24.13 22.83
CA LEU A 96 1.67 23.12 22.77
C LEU A 96 2.66 23.32 21.63
N THR A 97 2.30 24.11 20.60
CA THR A 97 3.23 24.50 19.52
C THR A 97 4.47 25.23 20.03
N PHE A 98 4.41 25.88 21.20
CA PHE A 98 5.52 26.63 21.81
C PHE A 98 6.39 25.80 22.76
N ASN A 99 6.09 24.51 22.89
CA ASN A 99 6.99 23.54 23.52
C ASN A 99 7.83 22.88 22.43
N ASP A 100 8.92 22.21 22.82
CA ASP A 100 9.52 21.23 21.92
C ASP A 100 8.53 20.09 21.73
N ALA A 101 8.22 19.89 20.46
CA ALA A 101 7.09 19.10 20.04
C ALA A 101 7.29 18.63 18.60
N ILE A 102 6.51 17.63 18.23
CA ILE A 102 6.28 17.29 16.84
C ILE A 102 4.86 17.64 16.45
N GLU A 103 4.67 17.92 15.17
CA GLU A 103 3.34 18.03 14.58
C GLU A 103 3.17 17.09 13.40
N LEU A 104 2.03 16.41 13.37
CA LEU A 104 1.62 15.54 12.27
C LEU A 104 0.45 16.20 11.55
N TYR A 105 0.61 16.37 10.25
CA TYR A 105 -0.42 16.86 9.35
C TYR A 105 -0.89 15.69 8.50
N ILE A 106 -2.19 15.39 8.49
CA ILE A 106 -2.73 14.20 7.81
C ILE A 106 -4.00 14.56 7.04
N ASP A 107 -4.02 14.31 5.72
CA ASP A 107 -5.22 14.38 4.87
C ASP A 107 -5.83 12.99 4.80
N ALA A 108 -6.81 12.73 5.67
CA ALA A 108 -7.38 11.39 5.80
C ALA A 108 -8.19 10.96 4.57
N LYS A 109 -8.75 11.91 3.80
CA LYS A 109 -9.49 11.60 2.57
C LYS A 109 -8.63 11.61 1.32
N ASN A 110 -7.35 11.98 1.46
CA ASN A 110 -6.40 12.15 0.36
C ASN A 110 -6.96 13.00 -0.78
N ASN A 111 -7.67 14.08 -0.44
CA ASN A 111 -8.34 14.95 -1.41
C ASN A 111 -7.45 16.12 -1.88
N SER A 112 -6.32 16.35 -1.19
CA SER A 112 -5.31 17.36 -1.51
C SER A 112 -5.91 18.75 -1.75
N ARG A 113 -6.83 19.18 -0.88
CA ARG A 113 -7.39 20.53 -0.93
C ARG A 113 -6.34 21.59 -0.64
N GLN A 114 -6.62 22.80 -1.10
CA GLN A 114 -5.79 23.97 -0.80
C GLN A 114 -5.98 24.46 0.63
N ILE A 115 -7.06 24.13 1.31
CA ILE A 115 -7.26 24.52 2.71
C ILE A 115 -7.77 23.29 3.44
N MET A 116 -7.26 23.07 4.66
CA MET A 116 -7.73 22.02 5.55
C MET A 116 -9.26 22.03 5.68
N ASP A 117 -9.86 20.87 5.50
CA ASP A 117 -11.27 20.62 5.74
C ASP A 117 -11.49 19.65 6.90
N ALA A 118 -12.75 19.30 7.15
CA ALA A 118 -13.12 18.35 8.18
C ALA A 118 -12.61 16.91 7.92
N SER A 119 -11.64 16.64 7.08
CA SER A 119 -10.95 15.34 6.95
C SER A 119 -9.49 15.47 7.31
N ASP A 120 -9.00 16.69 7.44
CA ASP A 120 -7.60 17.00 7.61
C ASP A 120 -7.32 17.24 9.09
N TYR A 121 -6.23 16.67 9.58
CA TYR A 121 -5.85 16.71 10.98
C TYR A 121 -4.49 17.38 11.14
N GLN A 122 -4.36 18.18 12.18
CA GLN A 122 -3.08 18.59 12.77
C GLN A 122 -3.05 18.01 14.18
N ILE A 123 -2.04 17.21 14.48
CA ILE A 123 -1.84 16.58 15.78
C ILE A 123 -0.51 17.08 16.31
N ILE A 124 -0.52 17.79 17.44
CA ILE A 124 0.67 18.28 18.13
C ILE A 124 0.90 17.37 19.33
N ILE A 125 2.13 16.90 19.48
CA ILE A 125 2.57 16.07 20.58
C ILE A 125 3.83 16.70 21.17
N ASP A 126 3.77 17.13 22.43
CA ASP A 126 4.91 17.75 23.10
C ASP A 126 5.80 16.72 23.81
N LEU A 127 6.96 17.18 24.28
CA LEU A 127 7.94 16.39 25.03
C LEU A 127 7.41 15.80 26.35
N ASN A 128 6.24 16.23 26.84
CA ASN A 128 5.60 15.77 28.08
C ASN A 128 4.44 14.78 27.83
N SER A 129 4.29 14.26 26.61
CA SER A 129 3.17 13.41 26.19
C SER A 129 1.81 14.12 26.20
N ASN A 130 1.78 15.46 26.25
CA ASN A 130 0.55 16.21 26.04
C ASN A 130 0.21 16.24 24.56
N ILE A 131 -1.09 16.26 24.26
CA ILE A 131 -1.59 16.17 22.89
C ILE A 131 -2.62 17.26 22.65
N THR A 132 -2.51 17.92 21.50
CA THR A 132 -3.56 18.77 20.95
C THR A 132 -3.90 18.29 19.55
N VAL A 133 -5.18 18.20 19.23
CA VAL A 133 -5.68 17.83 17.90
C VAL A 133 -6.59 18.91 17.37
N PHE A 134 -6.24 19.41 16.18
CA PHE A 134 -7.07 20.25 15.35
C PHE A 134 -7.54 19.49 14.12
N ARG A 135 -8.70 19.88 13.64
CA ARG A 135 -9.27 19.45 12.37
C ARG A 135 -9.60 20.68 11.54
N GLY A 136 -9.58 20.60 10.20
CA GLY A 136 -10.10 21.72 9.40
C GLY A 136 -11.57 22.00 9.71
N GLY A 137 -11.93 23.26 9.93
CA GLY A 137 -13.30 23.66 10.30
C GLY A 137 -13.44 25.11 10.74
N ASP A 138 -14.64 25.65 10.79
CA ASP A 138 -14.86 27.10 10.79
C ASP A 138 -14.78 27.79 12.18
N ARG A 139 -14.36 27.09 13.25
CA ARG A 139 -14.43 27.63 14.62
C ARG A 139 -13.31 28.61 14.98
N PHE A 140 -12.09 28.36 14.52
CA PHE A 140 -10.91 29.17 14.85
C PHE A 140 -10.12 29.48 13.58
N LEU A 141 -9.74 30.74 13.36
CA LEU A 141 -8.86 31.11 12.26
C LEU A 141 -7.44 31.26 12.80
N VAL A 142 -6.54 30.41 12.33
CA VAL A 142 -5.10 30.52 12.61
C VAL A 142 -4.42 31.21 11.44
N GLN A 143 -3.71 32.30 11.72
CA GLN A 143 -2.90 32.95 10.71
C GLN A 143 -1.65 32.12 10.45
N VAL A 144 -1.45 31.73 9.19
CA VAL A 144 -0.22 31.09 8.68
C VAL A 144 0.24 31.94 7.52
N ASP A 145 1.40 32.59 7.68
CA ASP A 145 1.90 33.61 6.76
C ASP A 145 0.84 34.69 6.45
N GLU A 146 0.41 34.81 5.19
CA GLU A 146 -0.59 35.78 4.72
C GLU A 146 -2.03 35.25 4.74
N ALA A 147 -2.25 34.01 5.19
CA ALA A 147 -3.53 33.34 5.06
C ALA A 147 -4.15 32.91 6.39
N LEU A 148 -5.48 32.76 6.39
CA LEU A 148 -6.25 32.30 7.53
C LEU A 148 -6.71 30.87 7.32
N VAL A 149 -6.29 29.99 8.22
CA VAL A 149 -6.60 28.56 8.18
C VAL A 149 -7.71 28.26 9.20
N PRO A 150 -8.88 27.76 8.78
CA PRO A 150 -9.98 27.39 9.65
C PRO A 150 -9.68 26.07 10.39
N LYS A 151 -9.72 26.09 11.73
CA LYS A 151 -9.50 24.94 12.62
C LYS A 151 -10.60 24.75 13.66
N ASP A 152 -10.87 23.50 14.00
CA ASP A 152 -11.72 23.04 15.09
C ASP A 152 -10.89 22.19 16.08
N THR A 153 -10.87 22.55 17.36
CA THR A 153 -10.25 21.72 18.41
C THR A 153 -11.16 20.54 18.77
N ILE A 154 -10.61 19.31 18.76
CA ILE A 154 -11.42 18.07 18.94
C ILE A 154 -10.81 17.05 19.92
N THR A 155 -9.92 17.46 20.82
CA THR A 155 -9.20 16.56 21.75
C THR A 155 -10.11 15.59 22.53
N ALA A 156 -11.34 15.98 22.87
CA ALA A 156 -12.24 15.15 23.68
C ALA A 156 -12.71 13.82 23.04
N ASN A 157 -12.60 13.64 21.72
CA ASN A 157 -13.09 12.44 21.01
C ASN A 157 -12.07 11.80 20.06
N PHE A 158 -10.82 12.23 20.11
CA PHE A 158 -9.75 11.69 19.28
C PHE A 158 -8.85 10.78 20.13
N VAL A 159 -8.65 9.53 19.70
CA VAL A 159 -7.84 8.56 20.43
C VAL A 159 -6.47 8.45 19.78
N ILE A 160 -5.44 8.61 20.60
CA ILE A 160 -4.04 8.37 20.26
C ILE A 160 -3.31 8.07 21.57
N ASP A 161 -2.46 7.06 21.56
CA ASP A 161 -1.58 6.74 22.69
C ASP A 161 -0.21 7.33 22.40
N VAL A 162 0.34 8.05 23.37
CA VAL A 162 1.64 8.70 23.26
C VAL A 162 2.45 8.41 24.50
N LYS A 163 3.74 8.20 24.30
CA LYS A 163 4.72 8.22 25.38
C LYS A 163 5.96 8.98 24.95
N THR A 164 6.48 9.77 25.88
CA THR A 164 7.71 10.54 25.70
C THR A 164 8.72 10.24 26.80
N THR A 165 9.99 10.33 26.43
CA THR A 165 11.13 10.29 27.36
C THR A 165 12.11 11.39 26.96
N HIS A 166 12.85 11.94 27.92
CA HIS A 166 13.87 12.94 27.63
C HIS A 166 15.08 12.78 28.54
N GLU A 167 16.25 13.18 28.03
CA GLU A 167 17.53 13.21 28.73
C GLU A 167 17.99 14.65 28.87
N GLY A 168 17.74 15.24 30.03
CA GLY A 168 17.98 16.65 30.28
C GLY A 168 17.08 17.25 31.35
N SER A 169 17.19 18.56 31.55
CA SER A 169 16.35 19.34 32.46
C SER A 169 15.44 20.28 31.66
N LEU A 170 14.13 20.19 31.88
CA LEU A 170 13.19 21.07 31.19
C LEU A 170 13.34 22.52 31.67
N ASN A 171 13.29 23.47 30.74
CA ASN A 171 13.31 24.92 30.96
C ASN A 171 14.52 25.41 31.75
N ASN A 172 15.69 24.81 31.52
CA ASN A 172 16.92 25.19 32.19
C ASN A 172 17.92 25.77 31.19
N GLY A 173 17.99 27.10 31.09
CA GLY A 173 18.91 27.76 30.16
C GLY A 173 20.40 27.67 30.55
N ARG A 174 20.75 26.87 31.57
CA ARG A 174 22.12 26.80 32.13
C ARG A 174 22.81 25.45 31.92
N ASP A 175 22.07 24.41 31.54
CA ASP A 175 22.64 23.14 31.11
C ASP A 175 22.51 22.97 29.59
N ILE A 176 23.06 21.84 29.13
CA ILE A 176 22.95 21.40 27.75
C ILE A 176 22.28 20.04 27.85
N ASP A 177 21.12 19.94 27.23
CA ASP A 177 20.38 18.70 27.12
C ASP A 177 20.92 17.84 25.99
N ASN A 178 20.39 16.62 25.89
CA ASN A 178 20.85 15.66 24.90
C ASN A 178 19.76 15.36 23.87
N GLN A 179 18.60 14.91 24.33
CA GLN A 179 17.55 14.43 23.44
C GLN A 179 16.20 14.29 24.14
N TYR A 180 15.15 14.20 23.31
CA TYR A 180 13.86 13.66 23.69
C TYR A 180 13.37 12.67 22.63
N ILE A 181 12.57 11.70 23.07
CA ILE A 181 11.93 10.70 22.23
C ILE A 181 10.43 10.86 22.36
N ILE A 182 9.75 10.90 21.23
CA ILE A 182 8.30 10.84 21.13
C ILE A 182 7.91 9.58 20.38
N GLU A 183 7.07 8.77 21.00
CA GLU A 183 6.51 7.57 20.41
C GLU A 183 4.99 7.62 20.48
N PHE A 184 4.33 7.18 19.41
CA PHE A 184 2.87 7.14 19.37
C PHE A 184 2.31 5.90 18.68
N ARG A 185 1.07 5.57 19.08
CA ARG A 185 0.13 4.68 18.38
C ARG A 185 -1.16 5.44 18.09
N LEU A 186 -1.46 5.62 16.81
CA LEU A 186 -2.65 6.29 16.32
C LEU A 186 -3.58 5.28 15.62
N PRO A 187 -4.72 4.93 16.23
CA PRO A 187 -5.71 4.10 15.56
C PRO A 187 -6.20 4.71 14.24
N TRP A 188 -6.24 3.91 13.17
CA TRP A 188 -6.77 4.35 11.87
C TRP A 188 -8.23 4.80 11.97
N ALA A 189 -8.98 4.21 12.90
CA ALA A 189 -10.35 4.58 13.21
C ALA A 189 -10.49 6.03 13.71
N SER A 190 -9.49 6.57 14.43
CA SER A 190 -9.47 7.98 14.87
C SER A 190 -9.40 8.94 13.69
N LEU A 191 -8.77 8.51 12.58
CA LEU A 191 -8.72 9.27 11.32
C LEU A 191 -9.90 8.97 10.39
N GLY A 192 -10.64 7.88 10.63
CA GLY A 192 -11.64 7.35 9.70
C GLY A 192 -11.01 6.76 8.42
N VAL A 193 -9.77 6.29 8.51
CA VAL A 193 -9.00 5.72 7.41
C VAL A 193 -9.02 4.20 7.49
N VAL A 194 -9.00 3.52 6.34
CA VAL A 194 -8.72 2.09 6.27
C VAL A 194 -7.38 1.93 5.55
N PRO A 195 -6.35 1.35 6.18
CA PRO A 195 -5.05 1.20 5.54
C PRO A 195 -5.14 0.17 4.40
N ILE A 196 -4.72 0.58 3.21
CA ILE A 196 -4.65 -0.29 2.03
C ILE A 196 -3.21 -0.25 1.52
N GLU A 197 -2.58 -1.41 1.37
CA GLU A 197 -1.23 -1.49 0.84
C GLU A 197 -1.15 -0.87 -0.56
N GLY A 198 -0.10 -0.09 -0.79
CA GLY A 198 0.17 0.51 -2.09
C GLY A 198 -0.57 1.82 -2.33
N GLU A 199 -1.62 2.10 -1.56
CA GLU A 199 -2.25 3.42 -1.50
C GLU A 199 -1.32 4.42 -0.79
N PHE A 200 -1.58 5.70 -1.04
CA PHE A 200 -0.93 6.80 -0.34
C PHE A 200 -1.98 7.77 0.18
N PHE A 201 -1.60 8.54 1.19
CA PHE A 201 -2.33 9.72 1.64
C PHE A 201 -1.37 10.91 1.73
N LYS A 202 -1.89 12.14 1.87
CA LYS A 202 -1.04 13.30 2.10
C LYS A 202 -0.74 13.45 3.58
N MET A 203 0.52 13.64 3.90
CA MET A 203 1.00 13.84 5.27
C MET A 203 2.24 14.73 5.29
N ASP A 204 2.42 15.49 6.34
CA ASP A 204 3.69 16.17 6.63
C ASP A 204 4.02 16.06 8.12
N ILE A 205 5.30 16.27 8.44
CA ILE A 205 5.82 16.20 9.81
C ILE A 205 6.59 17.49 10.05
N CYS A 206 6.25 18.19 11.13
CA CYS A 206 6.94 19.37 11.61
C CYS A 206 7.65 19.08 12.93
N PHE A 207 8.82 19.69 13.11
CA PHE A 207 9.54 19.73 14.37
C PHE A 207 9.50 21.16 14.88
N ASN A 208 8.98 21.29 16.09
CA ASN A 208 8.95 22.54 16.83
C ASN A 208 10.19 22.57 17.71
N ASP A 209 10.87 23.70 17.68
CA ASP A 209 12.15 23.94 18.35
C ASP A 209 12.04 25.32 18.98
N ALA A 210 11.74 25.33 20.27
CA ALA A 210 11.66 26.53 21.08
C ALA A 210 12.93 26.58 21.91
N ASP A 211 13.84 27.50 21.59
CA ASP A 211 14.96 27.76 22.48
C ASP A 211 14.70 29.04 23.27
N GLU A 212 14.93 29.04 24.57
CA GLU A 212 15.02 30.29 25.33
C GLU A 212 16.24 30.32 26.26
N PHE A 213 16.82 31.52 26.41
CA PHE A 213 18.04 31.72 27.20
C PHE A 213 17.78 32.08 28.67
N LEU A 214 16.54 32.01 29.14
CA LEU A 214 16.15 32.45 30.48
C LEU A 214 15.21 31.45 31.12
N ASP A 215 15.33 31.26 32.43
CA ASP A 215 14.44 30.45 33.27
C ASP A 215 13.02 31.08 33.22
N ILE A 216 12.25 30.83 32.16
CA ILE A 216 10.93 31.43 31.99
C ILE A 216 9.89 30.66 32.77
N LYS A 217 8.88 31.40 33.22
CA LYS A 217 7.62 30.83 33.68
C LYS A 217 6.79 30.42 32.46
N PRO A 218 5.83 29.49 32.61
CA PRO A 218 4.90 29.15 31.55
C PRO A 218 4.24 30.39 30.93
N LEU A 219 4.14 30.42 29.60
CA LEU A 219 3.64 31.56 28.82
C LEU A 219 2.20 31.92 29.24
N SER A 220 2.03 33.15 29.70
CA SER A 220 0.75 33.79 29.95
C SER A 220 0.21 34.46 28.69
N GLU A 221 -1.03 34.93 28.72
CA GLU A 221 -1.64 35.62 27.59
C GLU A 221 -1.03 37.03 27.44
N GLY A 222 -0.43 37.30 26.28
CA GLY A 222 0.25 38.57 25.99
C GLY A 222 1.76 38.57 26.22
N ASP A 223 2.34 37.47 26.73
CA ASP A 223 3.80 37.33 26.83
C ASP A 223 4.44 37.31 25.42
N PRO A 224 5.65 37.87 25.27
CA PRO A 224 6.40 37.80 24.02
C PRO A 224 6.67 36.33 23.65
N ILE A 225 6.60 36.03 22.35
CA ILE A 225 6.84 34.68 21.84
C ILE A 225 8.35 34.37 21.95
N PRO A 226 8.72 33.16 22.41
CA PRO A 226 10.12 32.69 22.48
C PRO A 226 10.86 32.74 21.15
N HIS A 227 12.19 32.60 21.19
CA HIS A 227 12.95 32.24 20.01
C HIS A 227 12.50 30.85 19.54
N TYR A 228 11.79 30.82 18.43
CA TYR A 228 11.03 29.65 18.01
C TYR A 228 11.28 29.37 16.54
N SER A 229 11.40 28.09 16.21
CA SER A 229 11.32 27.60 14.85
C SER A 229 10.35 26.43 14.73
N TYR A 230 9.78 26.33 13.53
CA TYR A 230 8.88 25.27 13.14
C TYR A 230 9.26 24.88 11.72
N GLU A 231 9.84 23.69 11.56
CA GLU A 231 10.35 23.23 10.27
C GLU A 231 9.81 21.85 9.90
N SER A 232 9.33 21.74 8.67
CA SER A 232 8.87 20.47 8.14
C SER A 232 9.97 19.66 7.48
N ILE A 233 9.76 18.35 7.41
CA ILE A 233 10.63 17.43 6.66
C ILE A 233 10.70 17.77 5.16
N THR A 234 9.76 18.57 4.64
CA THR A 234 9.75 19.04 3.25
C THR A 234 10.32 20.46 3.09
N GLY A 235 10.58 21.18 4.19
CA GLY A 235 10.97 22.58 4.20
C GLY A 235 9.83 23.55 3.84
N ASN A 236 8.60 23.05 3.67
CA ASN A 236 7.42 23.89 3.50
C ASN A 236 6.98 24.44 4.86
N THR A 237 6.53 25.70 4.89
CA THR A 237 5.98 26.37 6.08
C THR A 237 4.46 26.55 6.02
N ASP A 238 3.82 26.04 4.97
CA ASP A 238 2.43 26.32 4.61
C ASP A 238 1.49 25.19 5.07
N PHE A 239 1.22 25.16 6.37
CA PHE A 239 0.71 23.98 7.07
C PHE A 239 -0.80 23.79 7.06
N GLY A 240 -1.56 24.78 6.57
CA GLY A 240 -2.99 24.68 6.34
C GLY A 240 -3.39 24.09 4.99
N TYR A 241 -2.43 23.58 4.21
CA TYR A 241 -2.56 23.34 2.77
C TYR A 241 -2.24 21.88 2.40
N PRO A 242 -3.21 20.96 2.50
CA PRO A 242 -3.04 19.54 2.17
C PRO A 242 -2.42 19.24 0.79
N ASP A 243 -2.63 20.12 -0.20
CA ASP A 243 -2.02 19.98 -1.52
C ASP A 243 -0.48 20.06 -1.49
N LYS A 244 0.10 20.77 -0.51
CA LYS A 244 1.55 20.92 -0.29
C LYS A 244 2.19 19.78 0.48
N TRP A 245 1.43 19.06 1.30
CA TRP A 245 1.95 17.96 2.11
C TRP A 245 2.50 16.82 1.25
N THR A 246 3.42 16.02 1.80
CA THR A 246 4.05 14.94 1.04
C THR A 246 3.16 13.71 0.91
N LYS A 247 3.46 12.86 -0.07
CA LYS A 247 2.77 11.56 -0.22
C LYS A 247 3.38 10.56 0.76
N ALA A 248 2.56 10.05 1.67
CA ALA A 248 2.88 8.92 2.54
C ALA A 248 2.28 7.64 1.97
N LYS A 249 3.13 6.74 1.46
CA LYS A 249 2.71 5.46 0.87
C LYS A 249 2.83 4.33 1.89
N LEU A 250 1.77 3.54 2.01
CA LEU A 250 1.75 2.32 2.82
C LEU A 250 2.41 1.18 2.04
N VAL A 251 3.43 0.55 2.62
CA VAL A 251 4.24 -0.49 1.97
C VAL A 251 4.25 -1.77 2.81
N GLY A 252 3.82 -2.88 2.22
CA GLY A 252 3.69 -4.17 2.89
C GLY A 252 2.29 -4.41 3.44
N HIS A 253 2.05 -5.65 3.86
CA HIS A 253 0.84 -6.10 4.53
C HIS A 253 1.15 -7.39 5.31
N LEU A 254 0.31 -7.74 6.27
CA LEU A 254 0.36 -9.07 6.88
C LEU A 254 -0.04 -10.12 5.84
N SER A 255 0.90 -10.98 5.47
CA SER A 255 0.65 -12.09 4.55
C SER A 255 -0.58 -12.88 4.99
N TRP A 256 -1.44 -13.22 4.02
CA TRP A 256 -2.62 -14.07 4.24
C TRP A 256 -2.25 -15.39 4.96
N TRP A 257 -1.04 -15.90 4.72
CA TRP A 257 -0.52 -17.09 5.38
C TRP A 257 -0.23 -16.87 6.86
N LYS A 258 0.33 -15.71 7.22
CA LYS A 258 0.60 -15.35 8.61
C LYS A 258 -0.73 -15.15 9.37
N LYS A 259 -1.73 -14.50 8.77
CA LYS A 259 -3.11 -14.42 9.32
C LYS A 259 -3.73 -15.80 9.54
N LEU A 260 -3.60 -16.70 8.57
CA LEU A 260 -4.13 -18.06 8.66
C LEU A 260 -3.43 -18.84 9.78
N ASN A 261 -2.11 -18.72 9.88
CA ASN A 261 -1.30 -19.41 10.86
C ASN A 261 -1.49 -18.87 12.28
N GLU A 262 -1.68 -17.56 12.47
CA GLU A 262 -2.04 -17.01 13.78
C GLU A 262 -3.44 -17.45 14.22
N LYS A 263 -4.41 -17.46 13.31
CA LYS A 263 -5.80 -17.82 13.63
C LYS A 263 -6.03 -19.32 13.81
N TYR A 264 -5.32 -20.16 13.06
CA TYR A 264 -5.56 -21.60 13.00
C TYR A 264 -4.30 -22.45 13.28
N GLY A 265 -3.17 -21.83 13.63
CA GLY A 265 -1.88 -22.46 13.95
C GLY A 265 -1.97 -23.61 14.93
N HIS A 266 -2.79 -23.44 15.96
CA HIS A 266 -3.04 -24.44 16.99
C HIS A 266 -3.89 -25.62 16.51
N TYR A 267 -4.43 -25.63 15.29
CA TYR A 267 -5.14 -26.78 14.70
C TYR A 267 -4.28 -27.59 13.72
N TRP A 268 -3.06 -27.17 13.41
CA TRP A 268 -2.21 -27.87 12.43
C TRP A 268 -1.83 -29.28 12.88
N TRP A 269 -1.76 -29.53 14.19
CA TRP A 269 -1.53 -30.88 14.73
C TRP A 269 -2.73 -31.80 14.48
N ILE A 270 -3.96 -31.30 14.53
CA ILE A 270 -5.17 -32.06 14.20
C ILE A 270 -5.16 -32.42 12.72
N LEU A 271 -4.86 -31.44 11.86
CA LEU A 271 -4.75 -31.67 10.42
C LEU A 271 -3.66 -32.71 10.11
N SER A 272 -2.51 -32.61 10.79
CA SER A 272 -1.42 -33.60 10.68
C SER A 272 -1.85 -34.98 11.16
N LEU A 273 -2.60 -35.10 12.26
CA LEU A 273 -3.15 -36.37 12.74
C LEU A 273 -4.14 -36.98 11.75
N ILE A 274 -5.02 -36.17 11.14
CA ILE A 274 -5.97 -36.64 10.12
C ILE A 274 -5.21 -37.16 8.90
N ILE A 275 -4.19 -36.43 8.44
CA ILE A 275 -3.33 -36.88 7.33
C ILE A 275 -2.65 -38.20 7.71
N ILE A 276 -2.05 -38.30 8.90
CA ILE A 276 -1.42 -39.53 9.39
C ILE A 276 -2.43 -40.69 9.43
N LEU A 277 -3.65 -40.46 9.94
CA LEU A 277 -4.71 -41.46 10.02
C LEU A 277 -5.23 -41.93 8.66
N ILE A 278 -5.12 -41.10 7.62
CA ILE A 278 -5.51 -41.48 6.25
C ILE A 278 -4.35 -42.16 5.52
N PHE A 279 -3.15 -41.58 5.61
CA PHE A 279 -2.01 -42.02 4.81
C PHE A 279 -1.29 -43.23 5.41
N ILE A 280 -1.23 -43.41 6.74
CA ILE A 280 -0.61 -44.61 7.33
C ILE A 280 -1.37 -45.88 6.92
N PRO A 281 -2.71 -45.97 7.03
CA PRO A 281 -3.44 -47.16 6.57
C PRO A 281 -3.29 -47.39 5.07
N ALA A 282 -3.25 -46.32 4.25
CA ALA A 282 -3.02 -46.44 2.82
C ALA A 282 -1.61 -47.01 2.51
N ILE A 283 -0.57 -46.53 3.20
CA ILE A 283 0.80 -47.04 3.06
C ILE A 283 0.90 -48.49 3.53
N VAL A 284 0.28 -48.82 4.67
CA VAL A 284 0.24 -50.19 5.20
C VAL A 284 -0.50 -51.12 4.23
N TYR A 285 -1.65 -50.69 3.69
CA TYR A 285 -2.41 -51.42 2.69
C TYR A 285 -1.59 -51.66 1.42
N LEU A 286 -0.93 -50.63 0.88
CA LEU A 286 -0.06 -50.75 -0.29
C LEU A 286 1.15 -51.65 -0.02
N SER A 287 1.70 -51.62 1.20
CA SER A 287 2.80 -52.49 1.60
C SER A 287 2.37 -53.96 1.68
N ILE A 288 1.20 -54.24 2.27
CA ILE A 288 0.61 -55.58 2.35
C ILE A 288 0.18 -56.10 0.97
N SER A 289 -0.40 -55.25 0.11
CA SER A 289 -0.75 -55.66 -1.25
C SER A 289 0.51 -55.99 -2.05
N ASN A 290 1.61 -55.24 -1.86
CA ASN A 290 2.88 -55.49 -2.51
C ASN A 290 3.57 -56.78 -2.03
N THR A 291 3.44 -57.15 -0.75
CA THR A 291 3.95 -58.45 -0.26
C THR A 291 3.11 -59.62 -0.74
N ASN A 292 1.79 -59.49 -0.82
CA ASN A 292 0.90 -60.52 -1.40
C ASN A 292 1.16 -60.74 -2.90
N LEU A 293 1.58 -59.71 -3.64
CA LEU A 293 1.96 -59.82 -5.05
C LEU A 293 3.27 -60.62 -5.26
N ARG A 294 4.11 -60.80 -4.23
CA ARG A 294 5.35 -61.60 -4.32
C ARG A 294 5.12 -63.11 -4.22
N HIS A 295 3.93 -63.56 -3.80
CA HIS A 295 3.60 -64.99 -3.62
C HIS A 295 2.75 -65.58 -4.75
N ILE A 296 2.40 -64.80 -5.78
CA ILE A 296 1.61 -65.28 -6.92
C ILE A 296 2.58 -65.80 -7.98
N GLN A 297 2.61 -67.11 -8.19
CA GLN A 297 3.31 -67.73 -9.33
C GLN A 297 2.65 -67.25 -10.64
N PRO A 298 3.43 -66.78 -11.64
CA PRO A 298 2.86 -66.24 -12.86
C PRO A 298 2.23 -67.36 -13.71
N LYS A 299 0.90 -67.32 -13.84
CA LYS A 299 0.16 -68.04 -14.89
C LYS A 299 0.21 -67.16 -16.14
N SER A 300 1.30 -67.30 -16.89
CA SER A 300 1.62 -66.46 -18.04
C SER A 300 0.68 -66.74 -19.22
N VAL A 301 0.50 -65.70 -20.04
CA VAL A 301 0.03 -65.67 -21.44
C VAL A 301 -1.36 -65.07 -21.71
N GLU A 302 -2.41 -65.25 -20.89
CA GLU A 302 -3.74 -64.67 -21.24
C GLU A 302 -3.96 -63.23 -20.71
N VAL A 303 -3.26 -62.86 -19.63
CA VAL A 303 -3.49 -61.61 -18.88
C VAL A 303 -2.87 -60.39 -19.56
N ASP A 304 -1.69 -60.53 -20.18
CA ASP A 304 -0.97 -59.42 -20.83
C ASP A 304 -1.71 -58.85 -22.04
N ARG A 305 -2.46 -59.70 -22.77
CA ARG A 305 -3.26 -59.26 -23.91
C ARG A 305 -4.48 -58.43 -23.49
N LYS A 306 -5.08 -58.73 -22.33
CA LYS A 306 -6.25 -58.02 -21.82
C LYS A 306 -5.86 -56.70 -21.14
N LEU A 307 -4.76 -56.69 -20.38
CA LEU A 307 -4.22 -55.45 -19.79
C LEU A 307 -3.65 -54.50 -20.84
N GLY A 308 -2.97 -55.01 -21.87
CA GLY A 308 -2.51 -54.18 -22.99
C GLY A 308 -3.65 -53.51 -23.77
N LEU A 309 -4.84 -54.11 -23.82
CA LEU A 309 -6.04 -53.51 -24.42
C LEU A 309 -6.69 -52.47 -23.50
N ILE A 310 -6.76 -52.72 -22.18
CA ILE A 310 -7.35 -51.79 -21.21
C ILE A 310 -6.49 -50.52 -21.08
N PHE A 311 -5.16 -50.67 -20.93
CA PHE A 311 -4.26 -49.51 -20.88
C PHE A 311 -4.20 -48.75 -22.21
N SER A 312 -4.33 -49.45 -23.35
CA SER A 312 -4.44 -48.82 -24.67
C SER A 312 -5.73 -48.02 -24.85
N GLU A 313 -6.85 -48.47 -24.27
CA GLU A 313 -8.11 -47.73 -24.32
C GLU A 313 -8.13 -46.54 -23.35
N GLU A 314 -7.58 -46.68 -22.14
CA GLU A 314 -7.44 -45.56 -21.19
C GLU A 314 -6.47 -44.49 -21.71
N ASP A 315 -5.34 -44.88 -22.30
CA ASP A 315 -4.40 -43.94 -22.93
C ASP A 315 -5.00 -43.31 -24.19
N LYS A 316 -5.84 -44.04 -24.95
CA LYS A 316 -6.58 -43.46 -26.08
C LYS A 316 -7.66 -42.50 -25.63
N GLN A 317 -8.42 -42.81 -24.57
CA GLN A 317 -9.44 -41.93 -24.00
C GLN A 317 -8.83 -40.67 -23.42
N LYS A 318 -7.76 -40.79 -22.64
CA LYS A 318 -7.04 -39.65 -22.07
C LYS A 318 -6.37 -38.78 -23.14
N LYS A 319 -5.84 -39.40 -24.19
CA LYS A 319 -5.29 -38.68 -25.37
C LYS A 319 -6.39 -38.10 -26.26
N GLN A 320 -7.59 -38.68 -26.29
CA GLN A 320 -8.79 -38.11 -26.93
C GLN A 320 -9.34 -36.93 -26.14
N GLU A 321 -9.46 -37.02 -24.82
CA GLU A 321 -9.87 -35.93 -23.94
C GLU A 321 -8.93 -34.74 -24.08
N ILE A 322 -7.61 -34.96 -23.93
CA ILE A 322 -6.59 -33.91 -24.10
C ILE A 322 -6.61 -33.33 -25.52
N ASN A 323 -6.84 -34.15 -26.56
CA ASN A 323 -6.98 -33.64 -27.92
C ASN A 323 -8.29 -32.88 -28.13
N SER A 324 -9.38 -33.27 -27.47
CA SER A 324 -10.69 -32.63 -27.56
C SER A 324 -10.72 -31.29 -26.83
N GLU A 325 -10.06 -31.18 -25.68
CA GLU A 325 -9.88 -29.95 -24.92
C GLU A 325 -9.01 -28.95 -25.70
N LYS A 326 -7.88 -29.42 -26.23
CA LYS A 326 -7.04 -28.62 -27.14
C LYS A 326 -7.78 -28.20 -28.41
N ALA A 327 -8.60 -29.07 -28.98
CA ALA A 327 -9.42 -28.75 -30.14
C ALA A 327 -10.51 -27.73 -29.79
N PHE A 328 -11.14 -27.82 -28.62
CA PHE A 328 -12.15 -26.90 -28.13
C PHE A 328 -11.59 -25.49 -27.99
N VAL A 329 -10.49 -25.33 -27.24
CA VAL A 329 -9.84 -24.02 -27.06
C VAL A 329 -9.35 -23.46 -28.40
N LYS A 330 -8.78 -24.31 -29.26
CA LYS A 330 -8.30 -23.90 -30.59
C LYS A 330 -9.43 -23.45 -31.51
N ASN A 331 -10.55 -24.18 -31.55
CA ASN A 331 -11.72 -23.84 -32.36
C ASN A 331 -12.39 -22.55 -31.86
N THR A 332 -12.52 -22.42 -30.54
CA THR A 332 -13.03 -21.22 -29.87
C THR A 332 -12.18 -19.99 -30.20
N ARG A 333 -10.84 -20.10 -30.06
CA ARG A 333 -9.91 -19.03 -30.42
C ARG A 333 -10.00 -18.68 -31.91
N ARG A 334 -10.08 -19.68 -32.79
CA ARG A 334 -10.20 -19.47 -34.24
C ARG A 334 -11.46 -18.70 -34.59
N PHE A 335 -12.61 -19.08 -34.03
CA PHE A 335 -13.88 -18.40 -34.29
C PHE A 335 -13.84 -16.93 -33.83
N ILE A 336 -13.34 -16.67 -32.62
CA ILE A 336 -13.23 -15.31 -32.09
C ILE A 336 -12.31 -14.46 -32.97
N LEU A 337 -11.17 -15.01 -33.42
CA LEU A 337 -10.24 -14.29 -34.30
C LEU A 337 -10.79 -14.05 -35.71
N GLN A 338 -11.69 -14.91 -36.20
CA GLN A 338 -12.36 -14.75 -37.50
C GLN A 338 -13.50 -13.72 -37.47
N GLN A 339 -14.00 -13.38 -36.29
CA GLN A 339 -15.17 -12.51 -36.09
C GLN A 339 -14.82 -11.27 -35.25
N LEU A 340 -13.55 -10.83 -35.28
CA LEU A 340 -13.04 -9.75 -34.42
C LEU A 340 -13.83 -8.44 -34.55
N ASP A 341 -14.30 -8.10 -35.75
CA ASP A 341 -15.04 -6.90 -36.08
C ASP A 341 -16.52 -6.94 -35.65
N ASN A 342 -17.03 -8.11 -35.26
CA ASN A 342 -18.41 -8.29 -34.81
C ASN A 342 -18.52 -8.25 -33.27
N ASP A 343 -19.71 -7.89 -32.78
CA ASP A 343 -20.06 -7.94 -31.35
C ASP A 343 -20.38 -9.39 -30.94
N ILE A 344 -19.33 -10.20 -30.80
CA ILE A 344 -19.46 -11.62 -30.44
C ILE A 344 -19.97 -11.74 -29.01
N THR A 345 -21.09 -12.42 -28.84
CA THR A 345 -21.62 -12.78 -27.52
C THR A 345 -21.26 -14.23 -27.15
N PRO A 346 -21.33 -14.59 -25.86
CA PRO A 346 -21.21 -15.98 -25.44
C PRO A 346 -22.28 -16.90 -26.06
N ALA A 347 -23.43 -16.35 -26.48
CA ALA A 347 -24.47 -17.10 -27.16
C ALA A 347 -24.03 -17.52 -28.57
N ASP A 348 -23.38 -16.62 -29.30
CA ASP A 348 -22.82 -16.91 -30.63
C ASP A 348 -21.73 -17.97 -30.55
N LEU A 349 -20.87 -17.87 -29.52
CA LEU A 349 -19.82 -18.85 -29.27
C LEU A 349 -20.40 -20.23 -28.90
N ALA A 350 -21.47 -20.28 -28.10
CA ALA A 350 -22.15 -21.52 -27.76
C ALA A 350 -22.79 -22.16 -29.00
N SER A 351 -23.42 -21.34 -29.86
CA SER A 351 -24.04 -21.78 -31.11
C SER A 351 -23.01 -22.36 -32.09
N GLU A 352 -21.88 -21.68 -32.29
CA GLU A 352 -20.80 -22.16 -33.17
C GLU A 352 -20.21 -23.48 -32.68
N LEU A 353 -20.04 -23.61 -31.36
CA LEU A 353 -19.47 -24.80 -30.74
C LEU A 353 -20.48 -25.95 -30.59
N GLY A 354 -21.75 -25.75 -30.98
CA GLY A 354 -22.80 -26.75 -30.89
C GLY A 354 -23.17 -27.15 -29.46
N ILE A 355 -22.98 -26.26 -28.49
CA ILE A 355 -23.23 -26.51 -27.06
C ILE A 355 -24.19 -25.47 -26.48
N SER A 356 -24.77 -25.79 -25.32
CA SER A 356 -25.57 -24.80 -24.59
C SER A 356 -24.69 -23.73 -23.94
N ILE A 357 -25.22 -22.51 -23.75
CA ILE A 357 -24.54 -21.42 -23.03
C ILE A 357 -24.12 -21.87 -21.61
N ARG A 358 -24.94 -22.69 -20.94
CA ARG A 358 -24.62 -23.23 -19.61
C ARG A 358 -23.43 -24.18 -19.65
N GLN A 359 -23.34 -25.04 -20.67
CA GLN A 359 -22.17 -25.91 -20.86
C GLN A 359 -20.92 -25.09 -21.20
N LEU A 360 -21.04 -24.08 -22.06
CA LEU A 360 -19.95 -23.15 -22.37
C LEU A 360 -19.40 -22.49 -21.09
N GLN A 361 -20.27 -21.88 -20.28
CA GLN A 361 -19.87 -21.25 -19.02
C GLN A 361 -19.20 -22.24 -18.05
N ARG A 362 -19.72 -23.46 -17.97
CA ARG A 362 -19.14 -24.52 -17.14
C ARG A 362 -17.74 -24.89 -17.60
N ILE A 363 -17.56 -25.18 -18.89
CA ILE A 363 -16.25 -25.54 -19.47
C ILE A 363 -15.25 -24.41 -19.25
N PHE A 364 -15.64 -23.15 -19.49
CA PHE A 364 -14.76 -22.00 -19.28
C PHE A 364 -14.35 -21.82 -17.81
N LYS A 365 -15.25 -22.10 -16.87
CA LYS A 365 -14.96 -22.05 -15.44
C LYS A 365 -14.08 -23.21 -14.98
N GLU A 366 -14.37 -24.42 -15.43
CA GLU A 366 -13.67 -25.65 -15.01
C GLU A 366 -12.27 -25.76 -15.63
N GLU A 367 -12.12 -25.42 -16.92
CA GLU A 367 -10.89 -25.64 -17.68
C GLU A 367 -9.97 -24.41 -17.73
N LEU A 368 -10.54 -23.20 -17.73
CA LEU A 368 -9.78 -21.96 -17.96
C LEU A 368 -9.84 -20.97 -16.79
N ASP A 369 -10.67 -21.25 -15.78
CA ASP A 369 -10.95 -20.37 -14.63
C ASP A 369 -11.28 -18.91 -15.00
N ILE A 370 -11.91 -18.72 -16.16
CA ILE A 370 -12.33 -17.40 -16.67
C ILE A 370 -13.73 -17.49 -17.27
N THR A 371 -14.39 -16.35 -17.46
CA THR A 371 -15.69 -16.33 -18.15
C THR A 371 -15.52 -16.29 -19.68
N PRO A 372 -16.50 -16.79 -20.47
CA PRO A 372 -16.45 -16.67 -21.93
C PRO A 372 -16.27 -15.22 -22.42
N ASN A 373 -16.95 -14.26 -21.78
CA ASN A 373 -16.80 -12.83 -22.09
C ASN A 373 -15.40 -12.30 -21.80
N ALA A 374 -14.78 -12.74 -20.70
CA ALA A 374 -13.41 -12.38 -20.40
C ALA A 374 -12.46 -12.91 -21.48
N PHE A 375 -12.65 -14.15 -21.93
CA PHE A 375 -11.82 -14.75 -22.99
C PHE A 375 -11.97 -14.04 -24.34
N ILE A 376 -13.20 -13.67 -24.74
CA ILE A 376 -13.44 -12.86 -25.94
C ILE A 376 -12.70 -11.52 -25.83
N THR A 377 -12.82 -10.85 -24.68
CA THR A 377 -12.14 -9.57 -24.43
C THR A 377 -10.63 -9.72 -24.50
N THR A 378 -10.05 -10.75 -23.88
CA THR A 378 -8.61 -11.07 -23.92
C THR A 378 -8.12 -11.19 -25.36
N LEU A 379 -8.77 -12.02 -26.18
CA LEU A 379 -8.35 -12.21 -27.57
C LEU A 379 -8.49 -10.93 -28.42
N LYS A 380 -9.54 -10.13 -28.21
CA LYS A 380 -9.70 -8.82 -28.87
C LYS A 380 -8.59 -7.85 -28.46
N MET A 381 -8.21 -7.82 -27.19
CA MET A 381 -7.12 -6.97 -26.68
C MET A 381 -5.75 -7.41 -27.20
N GLU A 382 -5.47 -8.72 -27.25
CA GLU A 382 -4.25 -9.27 -27.86
C GLU A 382 -4.15 -8.89 -29.34
N ALA A 383 -5.24 -9.05 -30.11
CA ALA A 383 -5.28 -8.65 -31.52
C ALA A 383 -5.06 -7.14 -31.70
N ALA A 384 -5.71 -6.30 -30.88
CA ALA A 384 -5.49 -4.85 -30.91
C ALA A 384 -4.03 -4.48 -30.59
N ALA A 385 -3.40 -5.13 -29.61
CA ALA A 385 -1.99 -4.90 -29.31
C ALA A 385 -1.08 -5.24 -30.49
N SER A 386 -1.32 -6.37 -31.18
CA SER A 386 -0.58 -6.72 -32.40
C SER A 386 -0.80 -5.71 -33.52
N MET A 387 -2.03 -5.22 -33.72
CA MET A 387 -2.34 -4.20 -34.73
C MET A 387 -1.68 -2.85 -34.41
N LEU A 388 -1.64 -2.44 -33.13
CA LEU A 388 -0.98 -1.20 -32.70
C LEU A 388 0.55 -1.28 -32.84
N GLN A 389 1.14 -2.48 -32.73
CA GLN A 389 2.58 -2.69 -32.91
C GLN A 389 3.02 -2.67 -34.38
N ALA A 390 2.13 -3.04 -35.30
CA ALA A 390 2.41 -3.16 -36.74
C ALA A 390 2.52 -1.82 -37.50
N GLU A 391 2.49 -0.66 -36.82
CA GLU A 391 2.76 0.70 -37.37
C GLU A 391 1.84 1.23 -38.49
N GLU A 392 0.81 0.51 -38.90
CA GLU A 392 -0.02 0.89 -40.07
C GLU A 392 -1.41 1.45 -39.75
N ARG A 393 -1.84 1.55 -38.49
CA ARG A 393 -3.22 1.95 -38.12
C ARG A 393 -3.28 2.96 -36.98
N ASN A 394 -4.18 3.93 -37.10
CA ASN A 394 -4.48 4.84 -36.00
C ASN A 394 -5.33 4.13 -34.91
N ILE A 395 -5.30 4.64 -33.67
CA ILE A 395 -5.95 4.00 -32.51
C ILE A 395 -7.46 3.78 -32.74
N SER A 396 -8.12 4.69 -33.44
CA SER A 396 -9.56 4.58 -33.75
C SER A 396 -9.84 3.48 -34.77
N GLU A 397 -9.01 3.33 -35.80
CA GLU A 397 -9.10 2.25 -36.79
C GLU A 397 -8.92 0.88 -36.14
N VAL A 398 -7.98 0.76 -35.18
CA VAL A 398 -7.81 -0.48 -34.42
C VAL A 398 -9.07 -0.78 -33.60
N ALA A 399 -9.64 0.22 -32.91
CA ALA A 399 -10.85 0.04 -32.14
C ALA A 399 -12.01 -0.50 -33.00
N TYR A 400 -12.26 0.11 -34.16
CA TYR A 400 -13.29 -0.35 -35.08
C TYR A 400 -12.99 -1.74 -35.67
N ALA A 401 -11.72 -2.02 -36.01
CA ALA A 401 -11.30 -3.31 -36.57
C ALA A 401 -11.46 -4.50 -35.60
N ILE A 402 -11.55 -4.24 -34.29
CA ILE A 402 -11.86 -5.27 -33.28
C ILE A 402 -13.28 -5.13 -32.69
N GLY A 403 -14.17 -4.45 -33.41
CA GLY A 403 -15.61 -4.42 -33.14
C GLY A 403 -16.03 -3.51 -32.00
N PHE A 404 -15.22 -2.51 -31.61
CA PHE A 404 -15.65 -1.46 -30.69
C PHE A 404 -16.29 -0.32 -31.48
N SER A 405 -17.52 0.07 -31.11
CA SER A 405 -18.23 1.21 -31.70
C SER A 405 -17.78 2.57 -31.17
N ASP A 406 -17.10 2.59 -30.01
CA ASP A 406 -16.56 3.80 -29.38
C ASP A 406 -15.04 3.64 -29.09
N PRO A 407 -14.17 4.37 -29.81
CA PRO A 407 -12.74 4.40 -29.54
C PRO A 407 -12.35 4.85 -28.13
N ALA A 408 -13.15 5.70 -27.48
CA ALA A 408 -12.89 6.14 -26.11
C ALA A 408 -13.17 5.00 -25.09
N TYR A 409 -14.23 4.23 -25.32
CA TYR A 409 -14.50 3.02 -24.55
C TYR A 409 -13.42 1.96 -24.78
N PHE A 410 -13.00 1.73 -26.03
CA PHE A 410 -11.86 0.87 -26.34
C PHE A 410 -10.62 1.28 -25.54
N ALA A 411 -10.24 2.56 -25.52
CA ALA A 411 -9.06 3.02 -24.79
C ALA A 411 -9.14 2.75 -23.28
N LYS A 412 -10.34 2.85 -22.67
CA LYS A 412 -10.56 2.49 -21.26
C LYS A 412 -10.37 0.99 -21.03
N VAL A 413 -10.94 0.14 -21.88
CA VAL A 413 -10.81 -1.32 -21.78
C VAL A 413 -9.36 -1.77 -22.01
N PHE A 414 -8.69 -1.20 -23.01
CA PHE A 414 -7.29 -1.47 -23.31
C PHE A 414 -6.37 -1.06 -22.15
N LYS A 415 -6.59 0.13 -21.56
CA LYS A 415 -5.84 0.58 -20.37
C LYS A 415 -6.09 -0.30 -19.15
N LYS A 416 -7.31 -0.80 -18.96
CA LYS A 416 -7.62 -1.75 -17.89
C LYS A 416 -6.86 -3.07 -18.07
N TYR A 417 -6.77 -3.56 -19.31
CA TYR A 417 -6.13 -4.84 -19.64
C TYR A 417 -4.59 -4.75 -19.59
N PHE A 418 -3.97 -3.81 -20.31
CA PHE A 418 -2.50 -3.69 -20.41
C PHE A 418 -1.88 -2.77 -19.37
N ARG A 419 -2.68 -2.14 -18.50
CA ARG A 419 -2.24 -1.09 -17.54
C ARG A 419 -1.59 0.13 -18.19
N GLN A 420 -1.72 0.27 -19.50
CA GLN A 420 -1.20 1.35 -20.33
C GLN A 420 -2.25 1.70 -21.39
N SER A 421 -2.45 2.98 -21.67
CA SER A 421 -3.33 3.40 -22.77
C SER A 421 -2.76 2.95 -24.12
N PRO A 422 -3.59 2.81 -25.17
CA PRO A 422 -3.10 2.47 -26.52
C PRO A 422 -1.97 3.38 -27.00
N LYS A 423 -2.04 4.69 -26.66
CA LYS A 423 -1.02 5.68 -26.99
C LYS A 423 0.31 5.44 -26.25
N GLU A 424 0.24 5.11 -24.96
CA GLU A 424 1.43 4.75 -24.16
C GLU A 424 2.03 3.43 -24.64
N TYR A 425 1.19 2.47 -25.00
CA TYR A 425 1.60 1.16 -25.52
C TYR A 425 2.39 1.30 -26.84
N ILE A 426 1.97 2.20 -27.74
CA ILE A 426 2.75 2.54 -28.96
C ILE A 426 4.06 3.26 -28.59
N LYS A 427 4.05 4.19 -27.65
CA LYS A 427 5.22 5.01 -27.29
C LYS A 427 6.33 4.20 -26.61
N ASN A 428 5.99 3.14 -25.89
CA ASN A 428 6.96 2.24 -25.25
C ASN A 428 7.71 1.33 -26.24
N LYS A 429 7.60 1.57 -27.56
CA LYS A 429 8.38 0.92 -28.63
C LYS A 429 9.84 1.42 -28.73
N THR A 430 10.40 2.04 -27.67
CA THR A 430 11.78 2.56 -27.67
C THR A 430 12.67 1.83 -26.68
#